data_AF-H1LXN7-F1
#
_entry.id   AF-H1LXN7-F1
#
_cell.length_a   1.000
_cell.length_b   1.000
_cell.length_c   1.000
_cell.angle_alpha   90.00
_cell.angle_beta   90.00
_cell.angle_gamma   90.00
#
_symmetry.space_group_name_H-M   'P 1'
#
loop_
_entity.id
_entity.type
_entity.pdbx_description
1 polymer ?
#
loop_
_entity_poly.entity_id
_entity_poly.type
_entity_poly.pdbx_seq_one_letter_code
_entity_poly.pdbx_strand_id
1 'polypeptide(L)'
;MLEKYNIPGLKKYYLIYGMCDESFSINATVTIPEGVDKGWFMLFVTLLNQFYWVAGATLGGIFGSFIPFDSKGIEFVMTALFVVIFLENWLKEKNHIASIIGLSVSFICLIIFKGTNFIIPSMLIVLAALTLLRGRFGQ
;
A
#
# COMPACT_ATOMS: atom_id res chain seq x y z
N MET A 1 -1.44 -9.37 -11.95
CA MET A 1 -0.41 -8.99 -10.95
C MET A 1 -0.33 -9.98 -9.78
N LEU A 2 -1.44 -10.31 -9.11
CA LEU A 2 -1.46 -11.30 -8.02
C LEU A 2 -1.14 -12.74 -8.46
N GLU A 3 -1.31 -13.08 -9.72
CA GLU A 3 -0.88 -14.39 -10.28
C GLU A 3 0.62 -14.64 -10.10
N LYS A 4 1.45 -13.57 -10.03
CA LYS A 4 2.87 -13.72 -9.75
C LYS A 4 3.13 -14.32 -8.37
N TYR A 5 2.22 -14.12 -7.41
CA TYR A 5 2.26 -14.66 -6.05
C TYR A 5 1.66 -16.06 -5.93
N ASN A 6 1.20 -16.68 -7.03
CA ASN A 6 0.70 -18.06 -7.00
C ASN A 6 1.87 -19.05 -7.00
N ILE A 7 2.60 -19.12 -5.88
CA ILE A 7 3.73 -20.03 -5.68
C ILE A 7 3.24 -21.26 -4.90
N PRO A 8 3.58 -22.49 -5.31
CA PRO A 8 3.23 -23.68 -4.56
C PRO A 8 4.05 -23.81 -3.25
N GLY A 9 3.43 -24.38 -2.21
CA GLY A 9 4.08 -24.76 -0.96
C GLY A 9 3.92 -23.79 0.22
N LEU A 10 4.55 -24.11 1.35
CA LEU A 10 4.42 -23.39 2.63
C LEU A 10 4.90 -21.93 2.56
N LYS A 11 5.82 -21.61 1.64
CA LYS A 11 6.32 -20.26 1.40
C LYS A 11 5.19 -19.28 1.10
N LYS A 12 4.10 -19.75 0.46
CA LYS A 12 2.93 -18.94 0.13
C LYS A 12 2.28 -18.31 1.36
N TYR A 13 2.17 -19.04 2.46
CA TYR A 13 1.54 -18.51 3.68
C TYR A 13 2.36 -17.37 4.28
N TYR A 14 3.69 -17.53 4.30
CA TYR A 14 4.58 -16.47 4.75
C TYR A 14 4.53 -15.23 3.82
N LEU A 15 4.49 -15.46 2.51
CA LEU A 15 4.36 -14.37 1.54
C LEU A 15 3.04 -13.60 1.65
N ILE A 16 1.94 -14.27 1.97
CA ILE A 16 0.65 -13.62 2.22
C ILE A 16 0.71 -12.81 3.52
N TYR A 17 1.29 -13.40 4.58
CA TYR A 17 1.41 -12.75 5.89
C TYR A 17 2.31 -11.50 5.84
N GLY A 18 3.47 -11.60 5.20
CA GLY A 18 4.45 -10.52 5.10
C GLY A 18 4.22 -9.55 3.93
N MET A 19 3.10 -9.65 3.22
CA MET A 19 2.83 -8.78 2.07
C MET A 19 2.52 -7.36 2.52
N CYS A 20 3.43 -6.44 2.19
CA CYS A 20 3.23 -4.99 2.22
C CYS A 20 3.40 -4.39 0.81
N ASP A 21 3.05 -3.11 0.64
CA ASP A 21 3.13 -2.39 -0.63
C ASP A 21 4.55 -2.34 -1.21
N GLU A 22 5.60 -2.25 -0.39
CA GLU A 22 6.98 -2.24 -0.92
C GLU A 22 7.42 -3.64 -1.37
N SER A 23 7.15 -4.67 -0.56
CA SER A 23 7.43 -6.06 -0.95
C SER A 23 6.62 -6.48 -2.19
N PHE A 24 5.38 -6.02 -2.28
CA PHE A 24 4.51 -6.22 -3.44
C PHE A 24 5.07 -5.51 -4.66
N SER A 25 5.44 -4.24 -4.54
CA SER A 25 5.96 -3.45 -5.66
C SER A 25 7.22 -4.07 -6.25
N ILE A 26 8.17 -4.53 -5.42
CA ILE A 26 9.39 -5.21 -5.87
C ILE A 26 9.05 -6.53 -6.57
N ASN A 27 8.30 -7.42 -5.90
CA ASN A 27 7.99 -8.74 -6.44
C ASN A 27 7.07 -8.69 -7.69
N ALA A 28 6.28 -7.61 -7.85
CA ALA A 28 5.41 -7.42 -9.00
C ALA A 28 6.12 -6.80 -10.20
N THR A 29 7.14 -5.95 -9.99
CA THR A 29 7.84 -5.22 -11.07
C THR A 29 9.08 -5.95 -11.58
N VAL A 30 9.80 -6.66 -10.71
CA VAL A 30 11.03 -7.36 -11.09
C VAL A 30 10.75 -8.60 -11.95
N THR A 31 11.51 -8.74 -13.03
CA THR A 31 11.62 -9.97 -13.81
C THR A 31 12.75 -10.83 -13.23
N ILE A 32 12.40 -12.00 -12.72
CA ILE A 32 13.36 -12.89 -12.04
C ILE A 32 14.27 -13.54 -13.09
N PRO A 33 15.62 -13.48 -12.93
CA PRO A 33 16.56 -14.07 -13.88
C PRO A 33 16.36 -15.58 -14.06
N GLU A 34 16.68 -16.08 -15.26
CA GLU A 34 16.68 -17.50 -15.54
C GLU A 34 17.70 -18.23 -14.64
N GLY A 35 17.25 -19.24 -13.91
CA GLY A 35 18.07 -20.01 -12.96
C GLY A 35 17.84 -19.69 -11.47
N VAL A 36 17.09 -18.63 -11.14
CA VAL A 36 16.72 -18.31 -9.75
C VAL A 36 15.32 -18.83 -9.42
N ASP A 37 15.18 -19.57 -8.32
CA ASP A 37 13.86 -20.02 -7.86
C ASP A 37 12.99 -18.83 -7.43
N LYS A 38 11.85 -18.68 -8.12
CA LYS A 38 10.90 -17.61 -7.88
C LYS A 38 10.36 -17.57 -6.45
N GLY A 39 10.15 -18.75 -5.85
CA GLY A 39 9.66 -18.86 -4.47
C GLY A 39 10.66 -18.34 -3.45
N TRP A 40 11.94 -18.70 -3.62
CA TRP A 40 13.02 -18.21 -2.77
C TRP A 40 13.29 -16.73 -2.95
N PHE A 41 13.29 -16.23 -4.18
CA PHE A 41 13.45 -14.79 -4.45
C PHE A 41 12.40 -13.97 -3.69
N MET A 42 11.12 -14.30 -3.89
CA MET A 42 10.02 -13.57 -3.24
C MET A 42 10.09 -13.70 -1.71
N LEU A 43 10.45 -14.88 -1.19
CA LEU A 43 10.59 -15.09 0.25
C LEU A 43 11.67 -14.18 0.83
N PHE A 44 12.85 -14.12 0.22
CA PHE A 44 13.93 -13.26 0.72
C PHE A 44 13.60 -11.78 0.62
N VAL A 45 12.93 -11.33 -0.44
CA VAL A 45 12.46 -9.94 -0.54
C VAL A 45 11.52 -9.60 0.61
N THR A 46 10.52 -10.44 0.87
CA THR A 46 9.56 -10.23 1.96
C THR A 46 10.22 -10.33 3.33
N LEU A 47 11.10 -11.30 3.53
CA LEU A 47 11.82 -11.51 4.80
C LEU A 47 12.74 -10.33 5.13
N LEU A 48 13.54 -9.89 4.16
CA LEU A 48 14.43 -8.76 4.34
C LEU A 48 13.64 -7.48 4.61
N ASN A 49 12.56 -7.24 3.86
CA ASN A 49 11.69 -6.10 4.11
C ASN A 49 11.14 -6.11 5.55
N GLN A 50 10.57 -7.24 5.98
CA GLN A 50 10.08 -7.40 7.35
C GLN A 50 11.19 -7.17 8.39
N PHE A 51 12.39 -7.72 8.16
CA PHE A 51 13.52 -7.52 9.06
C PHE A 51 13.93 -6.04 9.14
N TYR A 52 14.04 -5.34 8.02
CA TYR A 52 14.36 -3.91 8.00
C TYR A 52 13.30 -3.08 8.73
N TRP A 53 12.03 -3.40 8.53
CA TRP A 53 10.93 -2.74 9.24
C TRP A 53 11.01 -2.96 10.75
N VAL A 54 11.13 -4.20 11.19
CA VAL A 54 11.19 -4.55 12.62
C VAL A 54 12.44 -3.96 13.26
N ALA A 55 13.61 -4.14 12.64
CA ALA A 55 14.86 -3.60 13.16
C ALA A 55 14.86 -2.07 13.19
N GLY A 56 14.42 -1.42 12.10
CA GLY A 56 14.32 0.03 12.02
C GLY A 56 13.35 0.62 13.04
N ALA A 57 12.15 0.04 13.19
CA ALA A 57 11.17 0.48 14.18
C ALA A 57 11.66 0.24 15.63
N THR A 58 12.31 -0.90 15.88
CA THR A 58 12.87 -1.21 17.21
C THR A 58 14.00 -0.24 17.55
N LEU A 59 14.94 -0.02 16.63
CA LEU A 59 16.04 0.94 16.82
C LEU A 59 15.49 2.36 16.98
N GLY A 60 14.53 2.77 16.15
CA GLY A 60 13.87 4.07 16.27
C GLY A 60 13.13 4.24 17.59
N GLY A 61 12.48 3.20 18.10
CA GLY A 61 11.80 3.22 19.40
C GLY A 61 12.76 3.28 20.59
N ILE A 62 13.87 2.55 20.53
CA ILE A 62 14.89 2.52 21.59
C ILE A 62 15.71 3.82 21.60
N PHE A 63 16.20 4.23 20.44
CA PHE A 63 17.12 5.37 20.31
C PHE A 63 16.41 6.70 20.07
N GLY A 64 15.12 6.71 19.74
CA GLY A 64 14.37 7.93 19.44
C GLY A 64 14.31 8.92 20.60
N SER A 65 14.33 8.44 21.85
CA SER A 65 14.38 9.31 23.03
C SER A 65 15.76 9.90 23.33
N PHE A 66 16.82 9.33 22.75
CA PHE A 66 18.21 9.79 22.93
C PHE A 66 18.65 10.82 21.90
N ILE A 67 17.88 10.99 20.82
CA ILE A 67 18.17 11.98 19.78
C ILE A 67 17.36 13.24 20.10
N PRO A 68 17.99 14.37 20.47
CA PRO A 68 17.31 15.65 20.69
C PRO A 68 16.95 16.31 19.35
N PHE A 69 16.26 15.58 18.49
CA PHE A 69 15.84 16.03 17.16
C PHE A 69 14.38 16.47 17.22
N ASP A 70 14.10 17.69 16.78
CA ASP A 70 12.72 18.15 16.62
C ASP A 70 12.09 17.40 15.44
N SER A 71 11.26 16.39 15.74
CA SER A 71 10.55 15.59 14.74
C SER A 71 9.40 16.36 14.06
N LYS A 72 9.17 17.62 14.45
CA LYS A 72 8.16 18.49 13.84
C LYS A 72 8.47 18.69 12.37
N GLY A 73 7.54 18.27 11.52
CA GLY A 73 7.68 18.28 10.06
C GLY A 73 7.87 16.90 9.45
N ILE A 74 8.29 15.87 10.20
CA ILE A 74 8.29 14.49 9.70
C ILE A 74 6.85 14.02 9.40
N GLU A 75 5.87 14.48 10.16
CA GLU A 75 4.44 14.21 9.93
C GLU A 75 3.96 14.67 8.54
N PHE A 76 4.60 15.70 7.96
CA PHE A 76 4.29 16.17 6.61
C PHE A 76 4.73 15.16 5.54
N VAL A 77 5.77 14.36 5.79
CA VAL A 77 6.32 13.41 4.81
C VAL A 77 5.27 12.41 4.35
N MET A 78 4.48 11.86 5.28
CA MET A 78 3.44 10.89 4.96
C MET A 78 2.32 11.55 4.13
N THR A 79 1.88 12.75 4.50
CA THR A 79 0.88 13.50 3.72
C THR A 79 1.40 13.81 2.32
N ALA A 80 2.64 14.28 2.20
CA ALA A 80 3.26 14.59 0.91
C ALA A 80 3.38 13.34 0.02
N LEU A 81 3.77 12.20 0.59
CA LEU A 81 3.86 10.93 -0.12
C LEU A 81 2.50 10.51 -0.69
N PHE A 82 1.42 10.57 0.11
CA PHE A 82 0.09 10.24 -0.39
C PHE A 82 -0.40 11.22 -1.47
N VAL A 83 -0.11 12.51 -1.33
CA VAL A 83 -0.46 13.53 -2.34
C VAL A 83 0.29 13.28 -3.65
N VAL A 84 1.59 12.99 -3.59
CA VAL A 84 2.40 12.71 -4.79
C VAL A 84 1.92 11.45 -5.48
N ILE A 85 1.70 10.35 -4.74
CA ILE A 85 1.16 9.10 -5.32
C ILE A 85 -0.21 9.33 -5.96
N PHE A 86 -1.08 10.12 -5.32
CA PHE A 86 -2.37 10.49 -5.90
C PHE A 86 -2.21 11.28 -7.19
N LEU A 87 -1.34 12.29 -7.21
CA LEU A 87 -1.08 13.10 -8.40
C LEU A 87 -0.45 12.30 -9.54
N GLU A 88 0.51 11.42 -9.26
CA GLU A 88 1.10 10.53 -10.26
C GLU A 88 0.06 9.62 -10.88
N ASN A 89 -0.82 9.02 -10.07
CA ASN A 89 -1.91 8.20 -10.58
C ASN A 89 -2.92 9.03 -11.37
N TRP A 90 -3.27 10.22 -10.89
CA TRP A 90 -4.15 11.14 -11.60
C TRP A 90 -3.59 11.50 -12.98
N LEU A 91 -2.29 11.80 -13.09
CA LEU A 91 -1.66 12.16 -14.37
C LEU A 91 -1.52 10.97 -15.33
N LYS A 92 -1.40 9.74 -14.79
CA LYS A 92 -1.19 8.51 -15.58
C LYS A 92 -2.49 7.88 -16.08
N GLU A 93 -3.57 7.99 -15.31
CA GLU A 93 -4.87 7.41 -15.67
C GLU A 93 -5.57 8.21 -16.78
N LYS A 94 -6.13 7.52 -17.78
CA LYS A 94 -6.99 8.18 -18.79
C LYS A 94 -8.39 8.47 -18.29
N ASN A 95 -8.83 7.75 -17.27
CA ASN A 95 -10.18 7.82 -16.74
C ASN A 95 -10.13 8.03 -15.22
N HIS A 96 -10.43 9.25 -14.78
CA HIS A 96 -10.31 9.65 -13.38
C HIS A 96 -11.54 9.30 -12.52
N ILE A 97 -12.51 8.53 -13.03
CA ILE A 97 -13.73 8.21 -12.27
C ILE A 97 -13.38 7.56 -10.92
N ALA A 98 -12.41 6.65 -10.86
CA ALA A 98 -12.00 6.01 -9.61
C ALA A 98 -11.47 7.04 -8.59
N SER A 99 -10.59 7.93 -9.04
CA SER A 99 -10.03 9.02 -8.23
C SER A 99 -11.12 10.01 -7.75
N ILE A 100 -12.07 10.37 -8.62
CA ILE A 100 -13.19 11.25 -8.29
C ILE A 100 -14.13 10.60 -7.27
N ILE A 101 -14.46 9.32 -7.43
CA ILE A 101 -15.29 8.57 -6.47
C ILE A 101 -14.60 8.52 -5.12
N GLY A 102 -13.31 8.20 -5.08
CA GLY A 102 -12.52 8.18 -3.86
C GLY A 102 -12.57 9.51 -3.10
N LEU A 103 -12.34 10.62 -3.79
CA LEU A 103 -12.40 11.97 -3.19
C LEU A 103 -13.82 12.34 -2.74
N SER A 104 -14.81 12.16 -3.60
CA SER A 104 -16.19 12.60 -3.35
C SER A 104 -16.83 11.82 -2.20
N VAL A 105 -16.70 10.49 -2.21
CA VAL A 105 -17.24 9.63 -1.16
C VAL A 105 -16.56 9.92 0.18
N SER A 106 -15.22 10.03 0.19
CA SER A 106 -14.49 10.34 1.42
C SER A 106 -14.89 11.70 2.00
N PHE A 107 -15.07 12.71 1.15
CA PHE A 107 -15.51 14.03 1.56
C PHE A 107 -16.94 14.04 2.12
N ILE A 108 -17.89 13.35 1.45
CA ILE A 108 -19.27 13.22 1.93
C ILE A 108 -19.31 12.48 3.27
N CYS A 109 -18.58 11.37 3.39
CA CYS A 109 -18.50 10.62 4.65
C CYS A 109 -17.88 11.47 5.78
N LEU A 110 -16.88 12.29 5.48
CA LEU A 110 -16.28 13.19 6.46
C LEU A 110 -17.30 14.20 7.00
N ILE A 111 -18.15 14.75 6.14
CA ILE A 111 -19.20 15.71 6.55
C ILE A 111 -20.28 15.03 7.40
N ILE A 112 -20.70 13.82 7.02
CA ILE A 112 -21.80 13.09 7.68
C ILE A 112 -21.34 12.50 9.02
N PHE A 113 -20.25 11.73 9.02
CA PHE A 113 -19.83 10.94 10.16
C PHE A 113 -18.90 11.70 11.11
N LYS A 114 -18.16 12.71 10.61
CA LYS A 114 -17.20 13.57 11.33
C LYS A 114 -16.12 12.83 12.12
N GLY A 115 -15.04 13.52 12.46
CA GLY A 115 -13.96 12.99 13.29
C GLY A 115 -13.23 11.81 12.65
N THR A 116 -12.95 10.75 13.42
CA THR A 116 -12.24 9.52 12.97
C THR A 116 -13.17 8.44 12.41
N ASN A 117 -14.49 8.59 12.60
CA ASN A 117 -15.46 7.54 12.26
C ASN A 117 -15.82 7.47 10.78
N PHE A 118 -15.36 8.43 9.96
CA PHE A 118 -15.69 8.46 8.53
C PHE A 118 -14.91 7.44 7.68
N ILE A 119 -13.74 6.97 8.15
CA ILE A 119 -12.80 6.15 7.37
C ILE A 119 -13.43 4.80 6.99
N ILE A 120 -14.02 4.10 7.97
CA ILE A 120 -14.61 2.77 7.72
C ILE A 120 -15.79 2.87 6.74
N PRO A 121 -16.80 3.75 6.95
CA PRO A 121 -17.87 3.97 5.98
C PRO A 121 -17.37 4.35 4.58
N SER A 122 -16.39 5.26 4.47
CA SER A 122 -15.89 5.68 3.16
C SER A 122 -15.21 4.54 2.42
N MET A 123 -14.39 3.72 3.09
CA MET A 123 -13.74 2.56 2.47
C MET A 123 -14.76 1.54 1.95
N LEU A 124 -15.82 1.27 2.71
CA LEU A 124 -16.88 0.34 2.30
C LEU A 124 -17.64 0.87 1.07
N ILE A 125 -18.01 2.15 1.06
CA ILE A 125 -18.76 2.75 -0.04
C ILE A 125 -17.90 2.85 -1.30
N VAL A 126 -16.62 3.26 -1.18
CA VAL A 126 -15.68 3.29 -2.31
C VAL A 126 -15.50 1.89 -2.89
N LEU A 127 -15.29 0.88 -2.04
CA LEU A 127 -15.16 -0.51 -2.50
C LEU A 127 -16.42 -0.98 -3.24
N ALA A 128 -17.60 -0.74 -2.69
CA ALA A 128 -18.87 -1.10 -3.30
C ALA A 128 -19.07 -0.39 -4.66
N ALA A 129 -18.82 0.93 -4.71
CA ALA A 129 -18.95 1.73 -5.92
C ALA A 129 -18.00 1.25 -7.02
N LEU A 130 -16.72 1.05 -6.71
CA LEU A 130 -15.74 0.55 -7.68
C LEU A 130 -16.05 -0.88 -8.13
N THR A 131 -16.53 -1.75 -7.24
CA THR A 131 -16.91 -3.13 -7.59
C THR A 131 -18.10 -3.16 -8.54
N LEU A 132 -19.12 -2.32 -8.32
CA LEU A 132 -20.28 -2.21 -9.22
C LEU A 132 -19.90 -1.59 -10.57
N LEU A 133 -19.03 -0.59 -10.55
CA LEU A 133 -18.58 0.08 -11.78
C LEU A 133 -17.53 -0.71 -12.56
N ARG A 134 -16.93 -1.75 -11.97
CA ARG A 134 -15.93 -2.61 -12.63
C ARG A 134 -16.40 -3.15 -13.99
N GLY A 135 -17.70 -3.43 -14.15
CA GLY A 135 -18.29 -3.86 -15.41
C GLY A 135 -18.32 -2.80 -16.52
N ARG A 136 -18.21 -1.51 -16.17
CA ARG A 136 -18.17 -0.38 -17.13
C ARG A 136 -16.74 0.06 -17.49
N PHE A 137 -15.73 -0.31 -16.69
CA PHE A 137 -14.32 0.00 -16.95
C PHE A 137 -13.59 -1.07 -17.79
N GLY A 138 -14.24 -2.21 -18.07
CA GLY A 138 -13.68 -3.35 -18.82
C GLY A 138 -13.99 -3.37 -20.32
N GLN A 139 -14.51 -2.28 -20.89
CA GLN A 139 -14.59 -2.03 -22.34
C GLN A 139 -13.60 -0.93 -22.71
#